data_AF-A0A419DYC8-F1
#
_entry.id   AF-A0A419DYC8-F1
#
_cell.length_a   1.000
_cell.length_b   1.000
_cell.length_c   1.000
_cell.angle_alpha   90.00
_cell.angle_beta   90.00
_cell.angle_gamma   90.00
#
_symmetry.space_group_name_H-M   'P 1'
#
loop_
_entity.id
_entity.type
_entity.pdbx_description
1 polymer ?
#
loop_
_entity_poly.entity_id
_entity_poly.type
_entity_poly.pdbx_seq_one_letter_code
_entity_poly.pdbx_strand_id
1 'polypeptide(L)'
;MKIRTKTLRFIEFFFVGLLMGMAEDLLAVRLVTGETVTFKTAWVVFLVAFPFAIISEYIVDHPKFWETVFRLKKEDREGGT
;
A
#
# COMPACT_ATOMS: atom_id res chain seq x y z
N MET A 1 18.28 -18.36 -6.97
CA MET A 1 17.86 -16.98 -6.66
C MET A 1 18.34 -16.67 -5.25
N LYS A 2 19.40 -15.85 -5.09
CA LYS A 2 20.05 -15.61 -3.80
C LYS A 2 19.06 -14.98 -2.82
N ILE A 3 18.98 -15.56 -1.64
CA ILE A 3 18.15 -15.15 -0.51
C ILE A 3 18.45 -13.67 -0.22
N ARG A 4 17.57 -12.78 -0.71
CA ARG A 4 17.64 -11.35 -0.46
C ARG A 4 17.16 -11.14 0.98
N THR A 5 17.97 -10.51 1.82
CA THR A 5 17.65 -10.27 3.24
C THR A 5 16.28 -9.60 3.37
N LYS A 6 15.47 -10.03 4.35
CA LYS A 6 14.08 -9.54 4.53
C LYS A 6 13.98 -8.01 4.52
N THR A 7 15.01 -7.33 5.03
CA THR A 7 15.15 -5.88 5.03
C THR A 7 15.16 -5.25 3.63
N LEU A 8 15.82 -5.86 2.64
CA LEU A 8 15.83 -5.32 1.26
C LEU A 8 14.46 -5.40 0.60
N ARG A 9 13.72 -6.49 0.87
CA ARG A 9 12.35 -6.64 0.36
C ARG A 9 11.42 -5.62 1.00
N PHE A 10 11.53 -5.45 2.33
CA PHE A 10 10.79 -4.46 3.08
C PHE A 10 11.00 -3.04 2.53
N ILE A 11 12.26 -2.67 2.30
CA ILE A 11 12.61 -1.35 1.77
C ILE A 11 12.05 -1.16 0.35
N GLU A 12 12.15 -2.17 -0.52
CA GLU A 12 11.63 -2.09 -1.89
C GLU A 12 10.12 -1.86 -1.92
N PHE A 13 9.35 -2.66 -1.18
CA PHE A 13 7.90 -2.51 -1.13
C PHE A 13 7.46 -1.25 -0.39
N PHE A 14 8.19 -0.83 0.64
CA PHE A 14 7.94 0.45 1.30
C PHE A 14 8.04 1.63 0.31
N PHE A 15 9.13 1.70 -0.47
CA PHE A 15 9.31 2.78 -1.43
C PHE A 15 8.29 2.71 -2.57
N VAL A 16 8.00 1.51 -3.09
CA VAL A 16 6.98 1.34 -4.14
C VAL A 16 5.59 1.72 -3.62
N GLY A 17 5.23 1.24 -2.43
CA GLY A 17 3.95 1.54 -1.78
C GLY A 17 3.78 3.03 -1.48
N LEU A 18 4.83 3.68 -0.98
CA LEU A 18 4.82 5.12 -0.74
C LEU A 18 4.69 5.92 -2.05
N LEU A 19 5.47 5.59 -3.07
CA LEU A 19 5.41 6.28 -4.36
C LEU A 19 4.06 6.09 -5.06
N MET A 20 3.54 4.87 -5.08
CA MET A 20 2.22 4.58 -5.65
C MET A 20 1.12 5.27 -4.87
N GLY A 21 1.11 5.18 -3.53
CA GLY A 21 0.10 5.84 -2.70
C GLY A 21 0.10 7.36 -2.90
N MET A 22 1.29 7.98 -2.94
CA MET A 22 1.40 9.40 -3.25
C MET A 22 0.89 9.74 -4.66
N ALA A 23 1.20 8.92 -5.66
CA ALA A 23 0.75 9.16 -7.03
C ALA A 23 -0.78 9.07 -7.15
N GLU A 24 -1.39 8.06 -6.54
CA GLU A 24 -2.84 7.88 -6.50
C GLU A 24 -3.53 9.04 -5.78
N ASP A 25 -3.04 9.44 -4.60
CA ASP A 25 -3.60 10.53 -3.82
C ASP A 25 -3.49 11.88 -4.57
N LEU A 26 -2.34 12.17 -5.18
CA LEU A 26 -2.17 13.41 -5.95
C LEU A 26 -3.03 13.43 -7.21
N LEU A 27 -3.20 12.28 -7.87
CA LEU A 27 -4.10 12.14 -9.00
C LEU A 27 -5.55 12.35 -8.57
N ALA A 28 -5.98 11.75 -7.46
CA ALA A 28 -7.32 11.89 -6.90
C ALA A 28 -7.61 13.35 -6.54
N VAL A 29 -6.69 14.02 -5.83
CA VAL A 29 -6.83 15.44 -5.51
C VAL A 29 -6.97 16.27 -6.78
N ARG A 30 -6.09 16.09 -7.76
CA ARG A 30 -6.14 16.84 -9.02
C ARG A 30 -7.45 16.63 -9.78
N LEU A 31 -7.93 15.39 -9.86
CA LEU A 31 -9.14 15.05 -10.61
C LEU A 31 -10.40 15.56 -9.91
N VAL A 32 -10.43 15.56 -8.58
CA VAL A 32 -11.60 15.96 -7.79
C VAL A 32 -11.68 17.48 -7.62
N THR A 33 -10.56 18.16 -7.33
CA THR A 33 -10.57 19.60 -7.09
C THR A 33 -10.46 20.42 -8.36
N GLY A 34 -9.90 19.84 -9.44
CA GLY A 34 -9.59 20.57 -10.67
C GLY A 34 -8.45 21.59 -10.53
N GLU A 35 -7.85 21.73 -9.34
CA GLU A 35 -6.74 22.64 -9.08
C GLU A 35 -5.38 21.99 -9.36
N THR A 36 -4.38 22.84 -9.59
CA THR A 36 -3.00 22.39 -9.74
C THR A 36 -2.44 21.88 -8.42
N VAL A 37 -1.78 20.72 -8.47
CA VAL A 37 -1.09 20.15 -7.32
C VAL A 37 0.04 21.09 -6.89
N THR A 38 -0.08 21.65 -5.69
CA THR A 38 0.94 22.52 -5.10
C THR A 38 1.94 21.71 -4.29
N PHE A 39 3.11 22.30 -4.00
CA PHE A 39 4.08 21.69 -3.09
C PHE A 39 3.49 21.40 -1.70
N LYS A 40 2.57 22.25 -1.22
CA LYS A 40 1.85 22.02 0.04
C LYS A 40 0.99 20.77 -0.03
N THR A 41 0.29 20.55 -1.14
CA THR A 41 -0.51 19.33 -1.37
C THR A 41 0.37 18.09 -1.38
N ALA A 42 1.48 18.12 -2.12
CA ALA A 42 2.43 17.01 -2.17
C ALA A 42 3.01 16.68 -0.78
N TRP A 43 3.31 17.70 0.03
CA TRP A 43 3.82 17.51 1.39
C TRP A 43 2.77 16.87 2.32
N VAL A 44 1.52 17.33 2.26
CA VAL A 44 0.42 16.72 3.05
C VAL A 44 0.21 15.27 2.63
N VAL A 45 0.15 15.00 1.33
CA VAL A 45 0.01 13.64 0.81
C VAL A 45 1.17 12.75 1.27
N PHE A 46 2.41 13.22 1.21
CA PHE A 46 3.56 12.48 1.72
C PHE A 46 3.41 12.14 3.22
N LEU A 47 3.05 13.12 4.05
CA LEU A 47 2.88 12.92 5.49
C LEU A 47 1.79 11.90 5.83
N VAL A 48 0.73 11.83 5.02
CA VAL A 48 -0.35 10.85 5.18
C VAL A 48 0.07 9.49 4.64
N ALA A 49 0.60 9.43 3.42
CA ALA A 49 0.99 8.18 2.76
C ALA A 49 2.14 7.46 3.48
N PHE A 50 3.05 8.19 4.13
CA PHE A 50 4.20 7.62 4.83
C PHE A 50 3.83 6.59 5.92
N PRO A 51 3.00 6.92 6.94
CA PRO A 51 2.58 5.93 7.94
C PRO A 51 1.78 4.79 7.31
N PHE A 52 0.94 5.05 6.30
CA PHE A 52 0.20 3.98 5.61
C PHE A 52 1.13 3.03 4.85
N ALA A 53 2.19 3.52 4.22
CA ALA A 53 3.18 2.69 3.54
C ALA A 53 3.97 1.80 4.52
N ILE A 54 4.28 2.28 5.73
CA ILE A 54 4.89 1.46 6.78
C ILE A 54 3.91 0.38 7.24
N ILE A 55 2.66 0.76 7.51
CA ILE A 55 1.62 -0.15 7.98
C ILE A 55 1.30 -1.21 6.93
N SER A 56 1.15 -0.81 5.65
CA SER A 56 0.86 -1.73 4.56
C SER A 56 1.98 -2.74 4.40
N GLU A 57 3.24 -2.32 4.49
CA GLU A 57 4.35 -3.26 4.40
C GLU A 57 4.37 -4.21 5.61
N TYR A 58 4.19 -3.69 6.82
CA TYR A 58 4.18 -4.53 8.03
C TYR A 58 3.03 -5.55 8.03
N ILE A 59 1.85 -5.17 7.54
CA ILE A 59 0.66 -6.04 7.48
C ILE A 59 0.75 -7.01 6.30
N VAL A 60 1.04 -6.52 5.09
CA VAL A 60 1.02 -7.33 3.86
C VAL A 60 2.21 -8.29 3.80
N ASP A 61 3.37 -7.94 4.36
CA ASP A 61 4.52 -8.84 4.41
C ASP A 61 4.40 -9.91 5.52
N HIS A 62 3.36 -9.84 6.36
CA HIS A 62 3.12 -10.82 7.41
C HIS A 62 2.53 -12.13 6.83
N PRO A 63 3.15 -13.31 7.04
CA PRO A 63 2.69 -14.57 6.44
C PRO A 63 1.24 -14.94 6.82
N LYS A 64 0.84 -14.61 8.05
CA LYS A 64 -0.56 -14.83 8.52
C LYS A 64 -1.60 -13.98 7.79
N PHE A 65 -1.21 -12.84 7.21
CA PHE A 65 -2.14 -12.00 6.46
C PHE A 65 -2.65 -12.77 5.23
N TRP A 66 -1.71 -13.31 4.45
CA TRP A 66 -2.06 -14.12 3.28
C TRP A 66 -2.77 -15.42 3.66
N GLU A 67 -2.37 -16.11 4.73
CA GLU A 67 -3.13 -17.28 5.22
C GLU A 67 -4.59 -16.94 5.55
N THR A 68 -4.83 -15.79 6.18
CA THR A 68 -6.18 -15.35 6.54
C THR A 68 -6.97 -14.95 5.29
N VAL A 69 -6.38 -14.17 4.39
CA VAL A 69 -7.02 -13.73 3.13
C VAL A 69 -7.34 -14.92 2.22
N PHE A 70 -6.41 -15.87 2.06
CA PHE A 70 -6.65 -17.07 1.26
C PHE A 70 -7.64 -18.04 1.94
N ARG A 71 -7.67 -18.11 3.27
CA ARG A 71 -8.67 -18.91 4.00
C ARG A 71 -10.09 -18.37 3.80
N LEU A 72 -10.28 -17.05 3.86
CA LEU A 72 -11.58 -16.41 3.58
C LEU A 72 -12.07 -16.70 2.16
N LYS A 73 -11.16 -16.72 1.17
CA LYS A 73 -11.51 -17.06 -0.22
C LYS A 73 -12.00 -18.50 -0.40
N LYS A 74 -11.67 -19.43 0.50
CA LYS A 74 -12.14 -20.81 0.44
C LYS A 74 -13.56 -20.95 1.01
N GLU A 75 -13.87 -20.27 2.12
CA GLU A 75 -15.21 -20.30 2.73
C GLU A 75 -16.26 -19.63 1.83
N ASP A 76 -15.95 -18.53 1.14
CA ASP A 76 -16.88 -17.89 0.18
C ASP A 76 -17.21 -18.76 -1.04
N ARG A 77 -16.37 -19.75 -1.39
CA ARG A 77 -16.64 -20.70 -2.47
C ARG A 77 -17.40 -21.95 -2.02
N GLU A 78 -17.41 -22.24 -0.72
CA GLU A 78 -18.08 -23.41 -0.15
C GLU A 78 -19.38 -23.04 0.59
N GLY A 79 -19.58 -21.76 0.95
CA GLY A 79 -20.74 -21.23 1.68
C GLY A 79 -21.82 -20.54 0.83
N GLY A 80 -21.73 -20.62 -0.50
CA GLY A 80 -22.76 -20.13 -1.41
C GLY A 80 -23.88 -21.15 -1.64
N THR A 81 -24.76 -21.31 -0.65
CA THR A 81 -26.10 -21.92 -0.80
C THR A 81 -27.16 -21.00 -0.23
#